data_AF-A0A958R3J9-F1
#
_entry.id   AF-A0A958R3J9-F1
#
_cell.length_a   1.000
_cell.length_b   1.000
_cell.length_c   1.000
_cell.angle_alpha   90.00
_cell.angle_beta   90.00
_cell.angle_gamma   90.00
#
_symmetry.space_group_name_H-M   'P 1'
#
loop_
_entity.id
_entity.type
_entity.pdbx_description
1 polymer ?
#
loop_
_entity_poly.entity_id
_entity_poly.type
_entity_poly.pdbx_seq_one_letter_code
_entity_poly.pdbx_strand_id
1 'polypeptide(L)'
;MDISIKKDNRKVLMILPHFQKKFLRFLILMSLLVCVVFYGAIFGFIQYWHHLGINAGLPDNSVFFDFLDQMRISLGYILAVALILTTIIIITLGLYMSHKVAGPIYNVLNYFKEIKANGWVRPLSFRKNDFFPELTDALNSFMDEQKISKQD
;
A
#
# COMPACT_ATOMS: atom_id res chain seq x y z
N MET A 1 7.93 -17.08 -17.44
CA MET A 1 7.79 -16.59 -16.06
C MET A 1 6.55 -17.28 -15.49
N ASP A 2 6.74 -18.37 -14.76
CA ASP A 2 5.62 -19.18 -14.27
C ASP A 2 4.93 -18.46 -13.11
N ILE A 3 3.74 -17.94 -13.40
CA ILE A 3 2.86 -17.37 -12.40
C ILE A 3 2.27 -18.56 -11.64
N SER A 4 2.74 -18.82 -10.41
CA SER A 4 2.17 -19.85 -9.53
C SER A 4 0.70 -19.54 -9.23
N ILE A 5 -0.22 -20.27 -9.87
CA ILE A 5 -1.67 -20.13 -9.77
C ILE A 5 -2.16 -21.00 -8.60
N LYS A 6 -2.61 -20.39 -7.51
CA LYS A 6 -3.24 -21.12 -6.39
C LYS A 6 -4.76 -21.12 -6.57
N LYS A 7 -5.39 -22.29 -6.42
CA LYS A 7 -6.85 -22.52 -6.56
C LYS A 7 -7.65 -21.50 -5.73
N ASP A 8 -8.62 -20.85 -6.36
CA ASP A 8 -9.46 -19.80 -5.77
C ASP A 8 -10.27 -20.36 -4.60
N ASN A 9 -9.78 -20.11 -3.39
CA ASN A 9 -10.51 -20.27 -2.16
C ASN A 9 -10.80 -18.84 -1.69
N ARG A 10 -12.07 -18.49 -1.47
CA ARG A 10 -12.51 -17.13 -1.08
C ARG A 10 -11.83 -16.57 0.19
N LYS A 11 -11.06 -17.38 0.91
CA LYS A 11 -10.25 -17.05 2.10
C LYS A 11 -8.77 -16.74 1.80
N VAL A 12 -8.30 -16.92 0.56
CA VAL A 12 -6.91 -16.66 0.17
C VAL A 12 -6.76 -15.18 -0.17
N LEU A 13 -6.22 -14.41 0.78
CA LEU A 13 -6.00 -12.97 0.60
C LEU A 13 -4.94 -12.66 -0.48
N MET A 14 -4.01 -13.60 -0.72
CA MET A 14 -2.95 -13.46 -1.71
C MET A 14 -3.23 -14.24 -3.00
N ILE A 15 -3.91 -13.58 -3.94
CA ILE A 15 -4.24 -14.15 -5.27
C ILE A 15 -3.08 -13.89 -6.25
N LEU A 16 -2.47 -12.69 -6.17
CA LEU A 16 -1.37 -12.27 -7.05
C LEU A 16 -0.15 -11.83 -6.21
N PRO A 17 0.56 -12.79 -5.58
CA PRO A 17 1.56 -12.48 -4.56
C PRO A 17 2.75 -11.66 -5.08
N HIS A 18 3.07 -11.77 -6.37
CA HIS A 18 4.15 -10.97 -6.98
C HIS A 18 3.81 -9.47 -6.98
N PHE A 19 2.60 -9.11 -7.43
CA PHE A 19 2.11 -7.74 -7.40
C PHE A 19 1.95 -7.24 -5.96
N GLN A 20 1.28 -8.02 -5.11
CA GLN A 20 0.96 -7.61 -3.74
C GLN A 20 2.22 -7.39 -2.90
N LYS A 21 3.25 -8.24 -3.01
CA LYS A 21 4.54 -8.03 -2.32
C LYS A 21 5.28 -6.80 -2.82
N LYS A 22 5.29 -6.55 -4.13
CA LYS A 22 5.92 -5.36 -4.71
C LYS A 22 5.22 -4.08 -4.24
N PHE A 23 3.89 -4.09 -4.27
CA PHE A 23 3.05 -2.99 -3.79
C PHE A 23 3.23 -2.74 -2.29
N LEU A 24 3.18 -3.80 -1.47
CA LEU A 24 3.37 -3.68 -0.02
C LEU A 24 4.76 -3.18 0.35
N ARG A 25 5.82 -3.70 -0.29
CA ARG A 25 7.19 -3.22 -0.11
C ARG A 25 7.31 -1.75 -0.48
N PHE A 26 6.68 -1.32 -1.56
CA PHE A 26 6.65 0.10 -1.96
C PHE A 26 5.98 0.97 -0.88
N LEU A 27 4.82 0.56 -0.35
CA LEU A 27 4.13 1.28 0.72
C LEU A 27 4.96 1.38 2.01
N ILE A 28 5.61 0.28 2.42
CA ILE A 28 6.46 0.27 3.61
C ILE A 28 7.67 1.19 3.42
N LEU A 29 8.34 1.14 2.26
CA LEU A 29 9.48 2.01 1.98
C LEU A 29 9.08 3.49 1.97
N MET A 30 7.92 3.82 1.39
CA MET A 30 7.38 5.18 1.43
C MET A 30 7.06 5.64 2.86
N SER A 31 6.45 4.77 3.67
CA SER A 31 6.19 5.08 5.08
C SER A 31 7.49 5.34 5.86
N LEU A 32 8.51 4.52 5.65
CA LEU A 32 9.82 4.69 6.29
C LEU A 32 10.49 5.98 5.84
N LEU A 33 10.43 6.30 4.54
CA LEU A 33 10.97 7.55 4.00
C LEU A 33 10.31 8.77 4.65
N VAL A 34 8.98 8.78 4.77
CA VAL A 34 8.25 9.85 5.45
C VAL A 34 8.73 9.97 6.90
N CYS A 35 8.83 8.86 7.64
CA CYS A 35 9.31 8.90 9.03
C CYS A 35 10.74 9.43 9.16
N VAL A 36 11.65 9.07 8.23
CA VAL A 36 13.02 9.60 8.19
C VAL A 36 13.02 11.11 7.97
N VAL A 37 12.20 11.60 7.02
CA VAL A 37 12.07 13.04 6.73
C VAL A 37 11.53 13.79 7.95
N PHE A 38 10.48 13.27 8.60
CA PHE A 38 9.91 13.87 9.80
C PHE A 38 10.88 13.89 10.98
N TYR A 39 11.60 12.78 11.22
CA TYR A 39 12.61 12.72 12.27
C TYR A 39 13.75 13.71 12.01
N GLY A 40 14.23 13.78 10.76
CA GLY A 40 15.24 14.76 10.35
C GLY A 40 14.79 16.20 10.54
N ALA A 41 13.53 16.51 10.20
CA ALA A 41 12.95 17.84 10.38
C ALA A 41 12.88 18.24 11.87
N ILE A 42 12.42 17.33 12.75
CA ILE A 42 12.36 17.57 14.20
C ILE A 42 13.76 17.74 14.78
N PHE A 43 14.71 16.88 14.38
CA PHE A 43 16.10 17.02 14.82
C PHE A 43 16.69 18.35 14.40
N GLY A 44 16.53 18.74 13.13
CA GLY A 44 17.00 20.04 12.61
C GLY A 44 16.35 21.22 13.34
N PHE A 45 15.07 21.13 13.66
CA PHE A 45 14.35 22.14 14.45
C PHE A 45 14.94 22.29 15.85
N ILE A 46 15.15 21.19 16.57
CA ILE A 46 15.74 21.23 17.93
C ILE A 46 17.16 21.81 17.88
N GLN A 47 17.98 21.41 16.91
CA GLN A 47 19.33 21.93 16.73
C GLN A 47 19.35 23.43 16.42
N TYR A 48 18.41 23.90 15.59
CA TYR A 48 18.25 25.33 15.31
C TYR A 48 17.95 26.13 16.59
N TRP A 49 17.01 25.64 17.41
CA TRP A 49 16.69 26.30 18.68
C TRP A 49 17.81 26.25 19.70
N HIS A 50 18.57 25.15 19.74
CA HIS A 50 19.77 25.04 20.56
C HIS A 50 20.80 26.11 20.17
N HIS A 51 21.10 26.24 18.88
CA HIS A 51 22.05 27.24 18.40
C HIS A 51 21.57 28.68 18.67
N LEU A 52 20.27 28.93 18.49
CA LEU A 52 19.67 30.23 18.81
C LEU A 52 19.78 30.58 20.29
N GLY A 53 19.60 29.61 21.19
CA GLY A 53 19.74 29.81 22.64
C GLY A 53 21.15 30.24 23.03
N ILE A 54 22.18 29.58 22.49
CA ILE A 54 23.59 29.94 22.72
C ILE A 54 23.86 31.36 22.20
N ASN A 55 23.41 31.66 20.99
CA ASN A 55 23.61 32.99 20.39
C ASN A 55 22.88 34.11 21.15
N ALA A 56 21.81 33.78 21.88
CA ALA A 56 21.11 34.70 22.77
C ALA A 56 21.83 34.90 24.12
N GLY A 57 22.97 34.22 24.36
CA GLY A 57 23.73 34.30 25.59
C GLY A 57 23.18 33.45 26.73
N LEU A 58 22.31 32.47 26.44
CA LEU A 58 21.85 31.54 27.46
C LEU A 58 23.00 30.63 27.90
N PRO A 59 23.20 30.42 29.22
CA PRO A 59 24.16 29.45 29.72
C PRO A 59 23.80 28.04 29.24
N ASP A 60 24.80 27.27 28.81
CA ASP A 60 24.63 25.90 28.33
C ASP A 60 24.00 24.95 29.36
N ASN A 61 24.06 25.29 30.65
CA ASN A 61 23.44 24.56 31.76
C ASN A 61 22.06 25.12 32.17
N SER A 62 21.44 25.94 31.32
CA SER A 62 20.11 26.49 31.59
C SER A 62 19.02 25.44 31.38
N VAL A 63 17.92 25.60 32.12
CA VAL A 63 16.71 24.76 32.03
C VAL A 63 16.16 24.67 30.60
N PHE A 64 16.45 25.65 29.75
CA PHE A 64 16.07 25.65 28.34
C PHE A 64 16.70 24.49 27.55
N PHE A 65 18.00 24.24 27.72
CA PHE A 65 18.68 23.15 27.00
C PHE A 65 18.24 21.78 27.52
N ASP A 66 18.08 21.64 28.84
CA ASP A 66 17.50 20.43 29.43
C ASP A 66 16.10 20.14 28.89
N PHE A 67 15.28 21.18 28.69
CA PHE A 67 13.96 21.06 28.08
C PHE A 67 14.04 20.61 26.62
N LEU A 68 14.97 21.16 25.82
CA LEU A 68 15.17 20.74 24.43
C LEU A 68 15.59 19.26 24.33
N ASP A 69 16.46 18.79 25.23
CA ASP A 69 16.89 17.41 25.29
C ASP A 69 15.77 16.46 25.73
N GLN A 70 15.00 16.85 26.75
CA GLN A 70 13.80 16.09 27.15
C GLN A 70 12.79 16.03 26.00
N MET A 71 12.55 17.16 25.31
CA MET A 71 11.67 17.22 24.16
C MET A 71 12.15 16.29 23.04
N ARG A 72 13.46 16.24 22.75
CA ARG A 72 14.05 15.32 21.77
C ARG A 72 13.76 13.86 22.13
N ILE A 73 13.95 13.48 23.39
CA ILE A 73 13.73 12.11 23.86
C ILE A 73 12.24 11.75 23.79
N SER A 74 11.36 12.60 24.33
CA SER A 74 9.91 12.39 24.34
C SER A 74 9.34 12.30 22.92
N LEU A 75 9.72 13.22 22.02
CA LEU A 75 9.31 13.16 20.62
C LEU A 75 9.86 11.91 19.92
N GLY A 76 11.09 11.49 20.24
CA GLY A 76 11.66 10.23 19.74
C GLY A 76 10.80 9.01 20.09
N TYR A 77 10.36 8.90 21.34
CA TYR A 77 9.44 7.83 21.76
C TYR A 77 8.08 7.90 21.06
N ILE A 78 7.48 9.09 20.98
CA ILE A 78 6.18 9.29 20.31
C ILE A 78 6.28 8.89 18.83
N LEU A 79 7.33 9.32 18.12
CA LEU A 79 7.56 8.98 16.72
C LEU A 79 7.80 7.48 16.52
N ALA A 80 8.52 6.81 17.43
CA ALA A 80 8.73 5.37 17.35
C ALA A 80 7.40 4.60 17.48
N VAL A 81 6.55 4.97 18.43
CA VAL A 81 5.21 4.39 18.60
C VAL A 81 4.34 4.68 17.38
N ALA A 82 4.34 5.92 16.89
CA ALA A 82 3.61 6.32 15.70
C ALA A 82 4.05 5.50 14.47
N LEU A 83 5.35 5.30 14.27
CA LEU A 83 5.88 4.51 13.15
C LEU A 83 5.34 3.07 13.18
N ILE A 84 5.36 2.42 14.35
CA ILE A 84 4.86 1.04 14.49
C ILE A 84 3.36 0.97 14.14
N LEU A 85 2.56 1.84 14.75
CA LEU A 85 1.11 1.88 14.51
C LEU A 85 0.79 2.16 13.04
N THR A 86 1.44 3.17 12.46
CA THR A 86 1.22 3.56 11.06
C THR A 86 1.64 2.45 10.10
N THR A 87 2.74 1.74 10.39
CA THR A 87 3.18 0.59 9.60
C THR A 87 2.14 -0.55 9.63
N ILE A 88 1.59 -0.88 10.80
CA ILE A 88 0.55 -1.90 10.93
C ILE A 88 -0.70 -1.51 10.11
N ILE A 89 -1.12 -0.25 10.21
CA ILE A 89 -2.26 0.28 9.46
C ILE A 89 -2.00 0.20 7.95
N ILE A 90 -0.84 0.68 7.48
CA ILE A 90 -0.45 0.66 6.07
C ILE A 90 -0.39 -0.77 5.53
N ILE A 91 0.15 -1.73 6.30
CA ILE A 91 0.18 -3.13 5.89
C ILE A 91 -1.23 -3.68 5.73
N THR A 92 -2.09 -3.44 6.73
CA THR A 92 -3.46 -3.95 6.75
C THR A 92 -4.29 -3.38 5.59
N LEU A 93 -4.26 -2.05 5.42
CA LEU A 93 -4.94 -1.36 4.33
C LEU A 93 -4.34 -1.72 2.98
N GLY A 94 -3.01 -1.77 2.87
CA GLY A 94 -2.31 -2.13 1.64
C GLY A 94 -2.66 -3.54 1.17
N LEU A 95 -2.74 -4.51 2.09
CA LEU A 95 -3.19 -5.86 1.78
C LEU A 95 -4.65 -5.87 1.32
N TYR A 96 -5.54 -5.20 2.03
CA TYR A 96 -6.96 -5.09 1.66
C TYR A 96 -7.17 -4.47 0.28
N MET A 97 -6.53 -3.33 0.01
CA MET A 97 -6.59 -2.63 -1.27
C MET A 97 -6.00 -3.48 -2.39
N SER A 98 -4.83 -4.07 -2.15
CA SER A 98 -4.17 -4.93 -3.15
C SER A 98 -4.99 -6.17 -3.51
N HIS A 99 -5.77 -6.72 -2.57
CA HIS A 99 -6.66 -7.85 -2.82
C HIS A 99 -7.79 -7.48 -3.79
N LYS A 100 -8.41 -6.32 -3.59
CA LYS A 100 -9.46 -5.78 -4.47
C LYS A 100 -8.98 -5.42 -5.87
N VAL A 101 -7.68 -5.19 -6.04
CA VAL A 101 -7.05 -5.01 -7.37
C VAL A 101 -6.68 -6.37 -7.96
N ALA A 102 -6.06 -7.25 -7.18
CA ALA A 102 -5.56 -8.54 -7.64
C ALA A 102 -6.68 -9.48 -8.10
N GLY A 103 -7.85 -9.45 -7.45
CA GLY A 103 -9.00 -10.29 -7.79
C GLY A 103 -9.48 -10.10 -9.24
N PRO A 104 -9.90 -8.90 -9.64
CA PRO A 104 -10.29 -8.58 -11.02
C PRO A 104 -9.24 -8.96 -12.05
N ILE A 105 -7.97 -8.58 -11.81
CA ILE A 105 -6.88 -8.86 -12.75
C ILE A 105 -6.65 -10.36 -12.90
N TYR A 106 -6.71 -11.12 -11.81
CA TYR A 106 -6.61 -12.57 -11.84
C TYR A 106 -7.76 -13.20 -12.63
N ASN A 107 -8.99 -12.72 -12.44
CA ASN A 107 -10.15 -13.20 -13.18
C ASN A 107 -10.00 -12.94 -14.68
N VAL A 108 -9.56 -11.75 -15.08
CA VAL A 108 -9.30 -11.41 -16.49
C VAL A 108 -8.20 -12.30 -17.09
N LEU A 109 -7.12 -12.57 -16.37
CA LEU A 109 -6.06 -13.47 -16.85
C LEU A 109 -6.56 -14.89 -17.09
N ASN A 110 -7.44 -15.41 -16.22
CA ASN A 110 -8.04 -16.72 -16.42
C ASN A 110 -9.08 -16.71 -17.54
N TYR A 111 -9.83 -15.61 -17.67
CA TYR A 111 -10.79 -15.39 -18.76
C TYR A 111 -10.14 -15.56 -20.14
N PHE A 112 -9.01 -14.89 -20.38
CA PHE A 112 -8.27 -15.03 -21.63
C PHE A 112 -7.68 -16.42 -21.85
N LYS A 113 -7.30 -17.13 -20.78
CA LYS A 113 -6.85 -18.53 -20.90
C LYS A 113 -7.98 -19.46 -21.30
N GLU A 114 -9.18 -19.25 -20.76
CA GLU A 114 -10.37 -20.03 -21.13
C GLU A 114 -10.76 -19.80 -22.59
N ILE A 115 -10.74 -18.54 -23.06
CA ILE A 115 -10.96 -18.22 -24.49
C ILE A 115 -9.94 -18.94 -25.36
N LYS A 116 -8.66 -18.88 -25.01
CA LYS A 116 -7.60 -19.53 -25.79
C LYS A 116 -7.78 -21.05 -25.86
N ALA A 117 -8.27 -21.67 -24.79
CA ALA A 117 -8.44 -23.12 -24.71
C ALA A 117 -9.71 -23.62 -25.40
N ASN A 118 -10.82 -22.89 -25.24
CA ASN A 118 -12.16 -23.37 -25.61
C ASN A 118 -12.75 -22.64 -26.84
N GLY A 119 -12.17 -21.52 -27.26
CA GLY A 119 -12.70 -20.66 -28.32
C GLY A 119 -13.93 -19.82 -27.91
N TRP A 120 -14.45 -20.05 -26.71
CA TRP A 120 -15.59 -19.33 -26.13
C TRP A 120 -15.41 -19.19 -24.61
N VAL A 121 -16.17 -18.30 -24.01
CA VAL A 121 -16.14 -18.05 -22.56
C VAL A 121 -17.50 -17.55 -22.06
N ARG A 122 -17.78 -17.74 -20.76
CA ARG A 122 -18.98 -17.19 -20.11
C ARG A 122 -18.82 -15.68 -19.88
N PRO A 123 -19.88 -14.91 -19.57
CA PRO A 123 -19.73 -13.53 -19.15
C PRO A 123 -18.86 -13.39 -17.89
N LEU A 124 -17.93 -12.43 -17.91
CA LEU A 124 -17.10 -12.07 -16.76
C LEU A 124 -17.95 -11.35 -15.71
N SER A 125 -17.67 -11.58 -14.43
CA SER A 125 -18.23 -10.78 -13.33
C SER A 125 -17.20 -10.57 -12.23
N PHE A 126 -17.10 -9.34 -11.71
CA PHE A 126 -16.31 -9.00 -10.54
C PHE A 126 -17.18 -8.87 -9.29
N ARG A 127 -16.54 -8.81 -8.11
CA ARG A 127 -17.27 -8.60 -6.85
C ARG A 127 -17.70 -7.15 -6.75
N LYS A 128 -18.84 -6.89 -6.08
CA LYS A 128 -19.44 -5.54 -5.93
C LYS A 128 -18.48 -4.43 -5.47
N ASN A 129 -17.45 -4.78 -4.70
CA ASN A 129 -16.52 -3.82 -4.08
C ASN A 129 -15.11 -3.85 -4.70
N ASP A 130 -14.96 -4.47 -5.87
CA ASP A 130 -13.70 -4.48 -6.61
C ASP A 130 -13.50 -3.17 -7.37
N PHE A 131 -12.26 -2.84 -7.72
CA PHE A 131 -11.90 -1.51 -8.25
C PHE A 131 -12.27 -1.24 -9.71
N PHE A 132 -12.63 -2.27 -10.48
CA PHE A 132 -12.76 -2.16 -11.94
C PHE A 132 -14.09 -2.73 -12.47
N PRO A 133 -15.27 -2.35 -11.91
CA PRO A 133 -16.54 -2.83 -12.43
C PRO A 133 -16.71 -2.51 -13.92
N GLU A 134 -16.27 -1.34 -14.37
CA GLU A 134 -16.38 -0.88 -15.77
C GLU A 134 -15.57 -1.75 -16.74
N LEU A 135 -14.46 -2.33 -16.26
CA LEU A 135 -13.66 -3.26 -17.06
C LEU A 135 -14.43 -4.56 -17.35
N THR A 136 -15.31 -4.97 -16.44
CA THR A 136 -16.19 -6.13 -16.64
C THR A 136 -17.16 -5.87 -17.78
N ASP A 137 -17.82 -4.71 -17.73
CA ASP A 137 -18.85 -4.34 -18.70
C ASP A 137 -18.24 -4.19 -20.09
N ALA A 138 -17.12 -3.47 -20.21
CA ALA A 138 -16.40 -3.30 -21.47
C ALA A 138 -15.92 -4.63 -22.07
N LEU A 139 -15.40 -5.54 -21.25
CA LEU A 139 -14.95 -6.86 -21.73
C LEU A 139 -16.13 -7.71 -22.21
N ASN A 140 -17.23 -7.74 -21.45
CA ASN A 140 -18.41 -8.51 -21.84
C ASN A 140 -19.01 -7.98 -23.16
N SER A 141 -19.19 -6.66 -23.29
CA SER A 141 -19.70 -6.07 -24.54
C SER A 141 -18.82 -6.40 -25.74
N PHE A 142 -17.48 -6.33 -25.59
CA PHE A 142 -16.56 -6.71 -26.65
C PHE A 142 -16.70 -8.18 -27.05
N MET A 143 -16.80 -9.09 -26.07
CA MET A 143 -16.93 -10.53 -26.36
C MET A 143 -18.26 -10.88 -27.04
N ASP A 144 -19.33 -10.17 -26.68
CA ASP A 144 -20.64 -10.29 -27.33
C ASP A 144 -20.57 -9.82 -28.79
N GLU A 145 -19.94 -8.67 -29.06
CA GLU A 145 -19.74 -8.16 -30.43
C GLU A 145 -18.94 -9.13 -31.29
N GLN A 146 -17.91 -9.76 -30.73
CA GLN A 146 -17.08 -10.75 -31.44
C GLN A 146 -17.75 -12.14 -31.54
N LYS A 147 -18.94 -12.33 -30.96
CA LYS A 147 -19.65 -13.63 -30.91
C LYS A 147 -18.83 -14.75 -30.27
N ILE A 148 -17.99 -14.39 -29.30
CA ILE A 148 -17.13 -15.31 -28.53
C ILE A 148 -17.83 -15.72 -27.23
N SER A 149 -18.80 -14.93 -26.75
CA SER A 149 -19.62 -15.31 -25.60
C SER A 149 -20.57 -16.46 -25.97
N LYS A 150 -20.67 -17.47 -25.10
CA LYS A 150 -21.74 -18.45 -25.20
C LYS A 150 -23.04 -17.80 -24.75
N GLN A 151 -23.96 -17.57 -25.67
CA GLN A 151 -25.37 -17.45 -25.35
C GLN A 151 -25.87 -18.86 -25.06
N ASP A 152 -26.23 -19.13 -23.79
CA ASP A 152 -27.05 -20.29 -23.46
C ASP A 152 -28.47 -20.11 -24.07
#